data_AF-A0A6V7FCE9-F1
#
_entry.id   AF-A0A6V7FCE9-F1
#
_cell.length_a   1.000
_cell.length_b   1.000
_cell.length_c   1.000
_cell.angle_alpha   90.00
_cell.angle_beta   90.00
_cell.angle_gamma   90.00
#
_symmetry.space_group_name_H-M   'P 1'
#
loop_
_entity.id
_entity.type
_entity.pdbx_description
1 polymer ?
#
loop_
_entity_poly.entity_id
_entity_poly.type
_entity_poly.pdbx_seq_one_letter_code
_entity_poly.pdbx_strand_id
1 'polypeptide(L)'
;MDELDQHSWWTPTPDDPAWALPDDLCAADPLGRRDCGWVNQMRPFVRHFSAPGEQVFDPFCGFGSTLLAAAMEGRNAHGMEIDPARAHLARTRLQRHGVHAPVVVGSLVDTAPAAAIDLCLTNVPYFGCHWRGQAVPGQLYASADYAGYLSGMRAVLHALRKRLRPDGFGVAMVENVVVGGRVIPQAWDLGRILASLFTLREERVLCYQRPGAALTHAGTQSNRSHEYALIFQHCRPRLDLQQAAQLLQAVRAQGLPVVVHGSYARWLESPDLVPQAPADLDLILQGEQPLWDRFTGWLQAQGFALSLWGEPCRAPVALAAVRAHHYLRAERIGADGIRLQLDLQLPADEPPLP
;
A
#
# COMPACT_ATOMS: atom_id res chain seq x y z
N MET A 1 -14.46 -11.53 -23.73
CA MET A 1 -13.84 -10.28 -23.26
C MET A 1 -13.99 -10.33 -21.75
N ASP A 2 -12.92 -10.62 -21.02
CA ASP A 2 -13.00 -10.81 -19.57
C ASP A 2 -13.14 -9.45 -18.90
N GLU A 3 -14.38 -9.02 -18.69
CA GLU A 3 -14.66 -7.83 -17.88
C GLU A 3 -14.54 -8.17 -16.39
N LEU A 4 -14.19 -7.15 -15.59
CA LEU A 4 -14.28 -7.27 -14.15
C LEU A 4 -15.75 -7.37 -13.74
N ASP A 5 -16.13 -8.42 -13.04
CA ASP A 5 -17.51 -8.64 -12.60
C ASP A 5 -17.64 -8.71 -11.06
N GLN A 6 -18.80 -9.16 -10.59
CA GLN A 6 -19.14 -9.23 -9.16
C GLN A 6 -18.53 -10.46 -8.46
N HIS A 7 -17.93 -11.40 -9.18
CA HIS A 7 -17.30 -12.54 -8.54
C HIS A 7 -16.07 -12.09 -7.74
N SER A 8 -15.94 -12.62 -6.52
CA SER A 8 -14.78 -12.37 -5.66
C SER A 8 -13.52 -13.10 -6.13
N TRP A 9 -13.63 -13.96 -7.15
CA TRP A 9 -12.53 -14.70 -7.75
C TRP A 9 -12.77 -14.90 -9.25
N TRP A 10 -11.70 -15.04 -10.03
CA TRP A 10 -11.80 -15.50 -11.41
C TRP A 10 -10.51 -16.16 -11.89
N THR A 11 -10.58 -16.82 -13.04
CA THR A 11 -9.41 -17.41 -13.71
C THR A 11 -8.97 -16.50 -14.85
N PRO A 12 -7.80 -15.83 -14.78
CA PRO A 12 -7.34 -14.97 -15.87
C PRO A 12 -7.14 -15.77 -17.16
N THR A 13 -7.61 -15.24 -18.29
CA THR A 13 -7.27 -15.79 -19.60
C THR A 13 -5.76 -15.66 -19.85
N PRO A 14 -5.07 -16.71 -20.35
CA PRO A 14 -3.66 -16.63 -20.71
C PRO A 14 -3.37 -15.49 -21.69
N ASP A 15 -2.16 -14.96 -21.68
CA ASP A 15 -1.72 -13.97 -22.67
C ASP A 15 -1.72 -14.57 -24.07
N ASP A 16 -2.02 -13.72 -25.06
CA ASP A 16 -1.72 -14.03 -26.44
C ASP A 16 -0.19 -14.25 -26.57
N PRO A 17 0.27 -15.33 -27.23
CA PRO A 17 1.70 -15.55 -27.47
C PRO A 17 2.43 -14.35 -28.08
N ALA A 18 1.73 -13.50 -28.82
CA ALA A 18 2.26 -12.27 -29.39
C ALA A 18 2.69 -11.23 -28.34
N TRP A 19 2.26 -11.33 -27.08
CA TRP A 19 2.64 -10.43 -25.98
C TRP A 19 3.61 -11.05 -24.99
N ALA A 20 3.95 -12.32 -25.19
CA ALA A 20 4.92 -13.03 -24.36
C ALA A 20 6.27 -12.29 -24.36
N LEU A 21 6.99 -12.38 -23.25
CA LEU A 21 8.34 -11.83 -23.18
C LEU A 21 9.23 -12.55 -24.21
N PRO A 22 9.84 -11.82 -25.17
CA PRO A 22 10.75 -12.42 -26.16
C PRO A 22 11.91 -13.19 -25.51
N ASP A 23 12.30 -14.33 -26.11
CA ASP A 23 13.30 -15.23 -25.53
C ASP A 23 14.69 -14.57 -25.36
N ASP A 24 15.07 -13.64 -26.24
CA ASP A 24 16.31 -12.88 -26.13
C ASP A 24 16.31 -11.94 -24.91
N LEU A 25 15.17 -11.30 -24.63
CA LEU A 25 15.01 -10.48 -23.43
C LEU A 25 14.95 -11.35 -22.17
N CYS A 26 14.29 -12.50 -22.25
CA CYS A 26 14.25 -13.48 -21.17
C CYS A 26 15.66 -13.96 -20.77
N ALA A 27 16.54 -14.21 -21.75
CA ALA A 27 17.91 -14.67 -21.50
C ALA A 27 18.78 -13.62 -20.80
N ALA A 28 18.44 -12.34 -20.92
CA ALA A 28 19.16 -11.24 -20.29
C ALA A 28 18.70 -10.94 -18.85
N ASP A 29 17.60 -11.54 -18.38
CA ASP A 29 17.02 -11.26 -17.06
C ASP A 29 17.65 -12.13 -15.95
N PRO A 30 18.11 -11.52 -14.82
CA PRO A 30 18.72 -12.26 -13.71
C PRO A 30 17.84 -13.31 -13.02
N LEU A 31 16.51 -13.20 -13.16
CA LEU A 31 15.53 -14.13 -12.59
C LEU A 31 14.95 -15.08 -13.64
N GLY A 32 15.39 -15.00 -14.90
CA GLY A 32 14.91 -15.83 -16.00
C GLY A 32 13.40 -15.76 -16.15
N ARG A 33 12.83 -14.54 -16.22
CA ARG A 33 11.40 -14.21 -16.44
C ARG A 33 10.41 -14.76 -15.42
N ARG A 34 10.88 -15.28 -14.29
CA ARG A 34 10.04 -15.99 -13.31
C ARG A 34 8.95 -15.12 -12.70
N ASP A 35 9.16 -13.80 -12.72
CA ASP A 35 8.31 -12.73 -12.23
C ASP A 35 7.65 -11.91 -13.35
N CYS A 36 7.70 -12.36 -14.61
CA CYS A 36 7.01 -11.67 -15.70
C CYS A 36 5.48 -11.85 -15.57
N GLY A 37 4.79 -10.78 -15.16
CA GLY A 37 3.33 -10.76 -15.05
C GLY A 37 2.60 -10.84 -16.40
N TRP A 38 1.30 -11.15 -16.35
CA TRP A 38 0.45 -11.34 -17.53
C TRP A 38 -0.27 -10.05 -17.92
N VAL A 39 -0.31 -9.75 -19.22
CA VAL A 39 -0.99 -8.57 -19.78
C VAL A 39 -2.50 -8.69 -19.62
N ASN A 40 -3.09 -9.83 -19.98
CA ASN A 40 -4.53 -10.10 -19.90
C ASN A 40 -5.05 -10.07 -18.46
N GLN A 41 -4.20 -10.39 -17.49
CA GLN A 41 -4.55 -10.26 -16.08
C GLN A 41 -4.81 -8.80 -15.68
N MET A 42 -4.04 -7.86 -16.23
CA MET A 42 -4.08 -6.44 -15.85
C MET A 42 -5.20 -5.66 -16.54
N ARG A 43 -5.51 -6.00 -17.79
CA ARG A 43 -6.46 -5.26 -18.66
C ARG A 43 -7.86 -5.05 -18.05
N PRO A 44 -8.51 -6.03 -17.38
CA PRO A 44 -9.82 -5.81 -16.76
C PRO A 44 -9.79 -4.70 -15.70
N PHE A 45 -8.72 -4.65 -14.89
CA PHE A 45 -8.55 -3.62 -13.86
C PHE A 45 -8.28 -2.25 -14.47
N VAL A 46 -7.46 -2.17 -15.53
CA VAL A 46 -7.25 -0.92 -16.28
C VAL A 46 -8.58 -0.37 -16.77
N ARG A 47 -9.38 -1.20 -17.45
CA ARG A 47 -10.67 -0.76 -18.00
C ARG A 47 -11.65 -0.30 -16.94
N HIS A 48 -11.68 -0.99 -15.81
CA HIS A 48 -12.67 -0.75 -14.76
C HIS A 48 -12.33 0.45 -13.89
N PHE A 49 -11.06 0.65 -13.55
CA PHE A 49 -10.63 1.67 -12.58
C PHE A 49 -9.98 2.92 -13.22
N SER A 50 -10.04 3.05 -14.54
CA SER A 50 -9.59 4.26 -15.25
C SER A 50 -10.42 4.51 -16.50
N ALA A 51 -10.38 5.72 -17.05
CA ALA A 51 -10.95 6.09 -18.34
C ALA A 51 -9.87 6.17 -19.44
N PRO A 52 -10.22 6.06 -20.74
CA PRO A 52 -9.27 6.30 -21.83
C PRO A 52 -8.55 7.65 -21.67
N GLY A 53 -7.25 7.67 -21.93
CA GLY A 53 -6.39 8.84 -21.74
C GLY A 53 -5.94 9.12 -20.30
N GLU A 54 -6.50 8.45 -19.28
CA GLU A 54 -6.01 8.57 -17.91
C GLU A 54 -4.65 7.88 -17.72
N GLN A 55 -3.91 8.32 -16.70
CA GLN A 55 -2.58 7.84 -16.37
C GLN A 55 -2.63 6.62 -15.45
N VAL A 56 -2.28 5.46 -16.01
CA VAL A 56 -1.96 4.23 -15.27
C VAL A 56 -0.49 4.25 -14.89
N PHE A 57 -0.21 3.97 -13.62
CA PHE A 57 1.13 3.98 -13.05
C PHE A 57 1.49 2.65 -12.39
N ASP A 58 2.71 2.19 -12.62
CA ASP A 58 3.28 1.00 -11.98
C ASP A 58 4.62 1.34 -11.29
N PRO A 59 4.68 1.40 -9.94
CA PRO A 59 5.91 1.69 -9.20
C PRO A 59 6.96 0.58 -9.30
N PHE A 60 6.60 -0.61 -9.80
CA PHE A 60 7.44 -1.80 -9.85
C PHE A 60 7.33 -2.47 -11.23
N CYS A 61 7.44 -1.67 -12.29
CA CYS A 61 6.95 -2.08 -13.61
C CYS A 61 7.68 -3.29 -14.22
N GLY A 62 8.87 -3.65 -13.73
CA GLY A 62 9.55 -4.89 -14.09
C GLY A 62 9.73 -5.03 -15.61
N PHE A 63 8.97 -5.95 -16.22
CA PHE A 63 8.96 -6.20 -17.66
C PHE A 63 7.97 -5.35 -18.46
N GLY A 64 7.27 -4.40 -17.83
CA GLY A 64 6.32 -3.50 -18.46
C GLY A 64 4.95 -4.11 -18.81
N SER A 65 4.57 -5.27 -18.25
CA SER A 65 3.29 -5.94 -18.57
C SER A 65 2.09 -5.05 -18.26
N THR A 66 2.10 -4.35 -17.12
CA THR A 66 1.05 -3.37 -16.76
C THR A 66 0.99 -2.21 -17.75
N LEU A 67 2.15 -1.72 -18.20
CA LEU A 67 2.22 -0.58 -19.11
C LEU A 67 1.70 -0.95 -20.51
N LEU A 68 2.01 -2.16 -20.97
CA LEU A 68 1.46 -2.72 -22.20
C LEU A 68 -0.05 -2.89 -22.10
N ALA A 69 -0.55 -3.45 -20.98
CA ALA A 69 -1.98 -3.56 -20.71
C ALA A 69 -2.69 -2.21 -20.75
N ALA A 70 -2.10 -1.19 -20.11
CA ALA A 70 -2.64 0.17 -20.09
C ALA A 70 -2.71 0.77 -21.51
N ALA A 71 -1.63 0.66 -22.28
CA ALA A 71 -1.58 1.16 -23.65
C ALA A 71 -2.59 0.47 -24.58
N MET A 72 -2.76 -0.85 -24.46
CA MET A 72 -3.74 -1.61 -25.25
C MET A 72 -5.19 -1.20 -24.96
N GLU A 73 -5.46 -0.74 -23.75
CA GLU A 73 -6.76 -0.19 -23.37
C GLU A 73 -6.87 1.32 -23.64
N GLY A 74 -5.89 1.94 -24.31
CA GLY A 74 -5.94 3.37 -24.66
C GLY A 74 -5.73 4.32 -23.48
N ARG A 75 -5.00 3.88 -22.44
CA ARG A 75 -4.57 4.71 -21.31
C ARG A 75 -3.12 5.16 -21.48
N ASN A 76 -2.78 6.28 -20.86
CA ASN A 76 -1.38 6.67 -20.70
C ASN A 76 -0.73 5.73 -19.68
N ALA A 77 0.49 5.28 -19.96
CA ALA A 77 1.21 4.34 -19.11
C ALA A 77 2.53 4.95 -18.63
N HIS A 78 2.87 4.77 -17.36
CA HIS A 78 4.14 5.20 -16.79
C HIS A 78 4.60 4.20 -15.73
N GLY A 79 5.82 3.69 -15.84
CA GLY A 79 6.39 2.80 -14.84
C GLY A 79 7.72 3.26 -14.27
N MET A 80 8.05 2.73 -13.10
CA MET A 80 9.38 2.84 -12.50
C MET A 80 9.97 1.44 -12.29
N GLU A 81 11.26 1.31 -12.53
CA GLU A 81 12.02 0.09 -12.26
C GLU A 81 13.38 0.51 -11.70
N ILE A 82 13.75 -0.06 -10.56
CA ILE A 82 14.94 0.37 -9.83
C ILE A 82 16.22 -0.19 -10.46
N ASP A 83 16.16 -1.36 -11.09
CA ASP A 83 17.28 -1.95 -11.81
C ASP A 83 17.41 -1.36 -13.24
N PRO A 84 18.53 -0.71 -13.59
CA PRO A 84 18.69 -0.07 -14.90
C PRO A 84 18.60 -1.04 -16.08
N ALA A 85 19.08 -2.28 -15.93
CA ALA A 85 19.07 -3.27 -17.00
C ALA A 85 17.64 -3.78 -17.26
N ARG A 86 16.88 -4.04 -16.20
CA ARG A 86 15.46 -4.41 -16.27
C ARG A 86 14.60 -3.27 -16.81
N ALA A 87 14.86 -2.02 -16.42
CA ALA A 87 14.21 -0.86 -17.00
C ALA A 87 14.48 -0.74 -18.52
N HIS A 88 15.72 -0.98 -18.96
CA HIS A 88 16.05 -1.01 -20.38
C HIS A 88 15.33 -2.14 -21.13
N LEU A 89 15.25 -3.33 -20.52
CA LEU A 89 14.51 -4.48 -21.05
C LEU A 89 13.02 -4.14 -21.23
N ALA A 90 12.36 -3.57 -20.21
CA ALA A 90 10.97 -3.12 -20.31
C ALA A 90 10.75 -2.13 -21.45
N ARG A 91 11.62 -1.11 -21.59
CA ARG A 91 11.55 -0.15 -22.72
C ARG A 91 11.63 -0.86 -24.07
N THR A 92 12.58 -1.79 -24.22
CA THR A 92 12.75 -2.57 -25.45
C THR A 92 11.52 -3.43 -25.75
N ARG A 93 10.94 -4.09 -24.74
CA ARG A 93 9.71 -4.87 -24.91
C ARG A 93 8.56 -3.98 -25.38
N LEU A 94 8.34 -2.85 -24.72
CA LEU A 94 7.26 -1.91 -25.08
C LEU A 94 7.42 -1.38 -26.50
N GLN A 95 8.63 -0.99 -26.89
CA GLN A 95 8.94 -0.54 -28.25
C GLN A 95 8.65 -1.60 -29.31
N ARG A 96 8.96 -2.88 -29.05
CA ARG A 96 8.64 -3.99 -29.97
C ARG A 96 7.13 -4.18 -30.17
N HIS A 97 6.32 -3.78 -29.19
CA HIS A 97 4.86 -3.76 -29.31
C HIS A 97 4.30 -2.41 -29.80
N GLY A 98 5.16 -1.47 -30.24
CA GLY A 98 4.75 -0.14 -30.69
C GLY A 98 4.21 0.77 -29.58
N VAL A 99 4.53 0.45 -28.31
CA VAL A 99 4.08 1.22 -27.15
C VAL A 99 5.17 2.20 -26.71
N HIS A 100 4.83 3.49 -26.67
CA HIS A 100 5.68 4.55 -26.17
C HIS A 100 5.20 4.98 -24.77
N ALA A 101 5.77 4.37 -23.74
CA ALA A 101 5.47 4.68 -22.34
C ALA A 101 6.77 5.01 -21.58
N PRO A 102 6.80 6.06 -20.74
CA PRO A 102 7.93 6.32 -19.86
C PRO A 102 8.17 5.16 -18.89
N VAL A 103 9.40 4.66 -18.88
CA VAL A 103 9.93 3.77 -17.85
C VAL A 103 11.10 4.51 -17.23
N VAL A 104 10.99 4.91 -15.96
CA VAL A 104 12.02 5.67 -15.25
C VAL A 104 12.86 4.71 -14.41
N VAL A 105 14.19 4.90 -14.43
CA VAL A 105 15.08 4.14 -13.55
C VAL A 105 15.04 4.76 -12.16
N GLY A 106 14.64 3.99 -11.16
CA GLY A 106 14.60 4.44 -9.77
C GLY A 106 13.35 4.00 -9.02
N SER A 107 13.10 4.68 -7.91
CA SER A 107 11.98 4.43 -7.01
C SER A 107 11.10 5.67 -6.87
N LEU A 108 9.81 5.45 -6.65
CA LEU A 108 8.85 6.51 -6.33
C LEU A 108 9.18 7.28 -5.05
N VAL A 109 9.99 6.66 -4.17
CA VAL A 109 10.51 7.32 -2.96
C VAL A 109 11.36 8.54 -3.32
N ASP A 110 12.20 8.42 -4.35
CA ASP A 110 13.21 9.43 -4.71
C ASP A 110 12.78 10.27 -5.92
N THR A 111 11.96 9.71 -6.79
CA THR A 111 11.58 10.31 -8.07
C THR A 111 10.07 10.47 -8.17
N ALA A 112 9.61 11.71 -8.37
CA ALA A 112 8.20 12.00 -8.59
C ALA A 112 7.81 11.77 -10.06
N PRO A 113 6.65 11.18 -10.35
CA PRO A 113 6.11 11.16 -11.70
C PRO A 113 5.74 12.57 -12.15
N ALA A 114 5.88 12.84 -13.46
CA ALA A 114 5.59 14.15 -14.04
C ALA A 114 4.08 14.50 -14.06
N ALA A 115 3.22 13.48 -14.15
CA ALA A 115 1.78 13.61 -14.16
C ALA A 115 1.18 13.04 -12.86
N ALA A 116 -0.02 13.53 -12.51
CA ALA A 116 -0.83 12.92 -11.47
C ALA A 116 -1.20 11.48 -11.87
N ILE A 117 -1.33 10.59 -10.89
CA ILE A 117 -1.69 9.20 -11.12
C ILE A 117 -3.20 9.05 -10.97
N ASP A 118 -3.86 8.48 -11.97
CA ASP A 118 -5.30 8.19 -11.94
C ASP A 118 -5.60 6.78 -11.41
N LEU A 119 -4.77 5.81 -11.81
CA LEU A 119 -4.78 4.42 -11.38
C LEU A 119 -3.35 3.94 -11.08
N CYS A 120 -3.12 3.43 -9.88
CA CYS A 120 -1.94 2.61 -9.59
C CYS A 120 -2.26 1.14 -9.83
N LEU A 121 -1.57 0.47 -10.73
CA LEU A 121 -1.73 -0.97 -10.96
C LEU A 121 -0.34 -1.59 -10.94
N THR A 122 -0.15 -2.61 -10.11
CA THR A 122 1.19 -3.18 -9.93
C THR A 122 1.13 -4.63 -9.50
N ASN A 123 2.14 -5.40 -9.87
CA ASN A 123 2.50 -6.64 -9.20
C ASN A 123 3.70 -6.37 -8.31
N VAL A 124 3.55 -6.57 -7.01
CA VAL A 124 4.59 -6.16 -6.06
C VAL A 124 5.82 -7.06 -6.19
N PRO A 125 7.03 -6.57 -5.87
CA PRO A 125 8.19 -7.44 -5.79
C PRO A 125 8.02 -8.43 -4.63
N TYR A 126 8.29 -9.72 -4.85
CA TYR A 126 8.06 -10.76 -3.84
C TYR A 126 9.28 -10.96 -2.95
N PHE A 127 9.04 -11.16 -1.66
CA PHE A 127 10.10 -11.45 -0.72
C PHE A 127 10.72 -12.82 -0.97
N GLY A 128 12.05 -12.92 -0.89
CA GLY A 128 12.77 -14.19 -1.04
C GLY A 128 12.99 -14.66 -2.48
N CYS A 129 12.86 -13.78 -3.48
CA CYS A 129 13.17 -14.11 -4.89
C CYS A 129 14.66 -14.32 -5.18
N HIS A 130 15.56 -14.04 -4.23
CA HIS A 130 17.02 -14.17 -4.38
C HIS A 130 17.54 -13.39 -5.59
N TRP A 131 17.45 -12.06 -5.54
CA TRP A 131 17.94 -11.17 -6.60
C TRP A 131 19.41 -11.48 -6.98
N ARG A 132 19.67 -11.60 -8.29
CA ARG A 132 21.01 -11.86 -8.86
C ARG A 132 21.52 -10.75 -9.78
N GLY A 133 20.75 -9.68 -9.93
CA GLY A 133 21.14 -8.52 -10.73
C GLY A 133 22.03 -7.56 -9.96
N GLN A 134 22.08 -6.30 -10.42
CA GLN A 134 22.89 -5.28 -9.78
C GLN A 134 22.39 -5.00 -8.36
N ALA A 135 23.31 -4.85 -7.41
CA ALA A 135 22.98 -4.40 -6.06
C ALA A 135 22.66 -2.90 -6.09
N VAL A 136 21.37 -2.59 -6.01
CA VAL A 136 20.85 -1.21 -5.98
C VAL A 136 20.18 -0.95 -4.64
N PRO A 137 20.50 0.14 -3.91
CA PRO A 137 19.80 0.51 -2.69
C PRO A 137 18.28 0.61 -2.93
N GLY A 138 17.47 0.01 -2.06
CA GLY A 138 16.01 -0.03 -2.21
C GLY A 138 15.47 -1.17 -3.09
N GLN A 139 16.33 -2.04 -3.63
CA GLN A 139 15.91 -3.23 -4.39
C GLN A 139 15.21 -4.23 -3.45
N LEU A 140 13.88 -4.31 -3.54
CA LEU A 140 13.05 -5.11 -2.64
C LEU A 140 13.25 -6.62 -2.81
N TYR A 141 13.58 -7.10 -4.02
CA TYR A 141 13.95 -8.50 -4.24
C TYR A 141 15.26 -8.90 -3.53
N ALA A 142 16.08 -7.92 -3.15
CA ALA A 142 17.36 -8.09 -2.45
C ALA A 142 17.26 -7.81 -0.95
N SER A 143 16.05 -7.65 -0.40
CA SER A 143 15.84 -7.40 1.03
C SER A 143 16.47 -8.53 1.87
N ALA A 144 17.34 -8.16 2.81
CA ALA A 144 18.05 -9.11 3.67
C ALA A 144 17.11 -9.85 4.63
N ASP A 145 16.05 -9.18 5.06
CA ASP A 145 15.04 -9.72 5.96
C ASP A 145 13.64 -9.18 5.59
N TYR A 146 12.62 -9.81 6.17
CA TYR A 146 11.23 -9.51 5.86
C TYR A 146 10.76 -8.16 6.42
N ALA A 147 11.36 -7.69 7.53
CA ALA A 147 11.02 -6.39 8.10
C ALA A 147 11.53 -5.26 7.18
N GLY A 148 12.76 -5.39 6.67
CA GLY A 148 13.32 -4.49 5.67
C GLY A 148 12.49 -4.45 4.39
N TYR A 149 12.00 -5.61 3.93
CA TYR A 149 11.07 -5.69 2.79
C TYR A 149 9.77 -4.90 3.05
N LEU A 150 9.11 -5.11 4.20
CA LEU A 150 7.88 -4.41 4.55
C LEU A 150 8.11 -2.89 4.72
N SER A 151 9.25 -2.49 5.29
CA SER A 151 9.64 -1.09 5.43
C SER A 151 9.79 -0.41 4.06
N GLY A 152 10.48 -1.06 3.12
CA GLY A 152 10.62 -0.56 1.75
C GLY A 152 9.28 -0.48 1.00
N MET A 153 8.41 -1.50 1.13
CA MET A 153 7.05 -1.46 0.59
C MET A 153 6.24 -0.28 1.16
N ARG A 154 6.32 -0.05 2.48
CA ARG A 154 5.66 1.08 3.14
C ARG A 154 6.16 2.42 2.63
N ALA A 155 7.47 2.58 2.43
CA ALA A 155 8.05 3.81 1.90
C ALA A 155 7.51 4.14 0.50
N VAL A 156 7.48 3.15 -0.41
CA VAL A 156 6.96 3.33 -1.77
C VAL A 156 5.46 3.66 -1.74
N LEU A 157 4.66 2.92 -0.97
CA LEU A 157 3.22 3.16 -0.87
C LEU A 157 2.88 4.50 -0.21
N HIS A 158 3.70 4.96 0.74
CA HIS A 158 3.58 6.29 1.32
C HIS A 158 3.89 7.39 0.30
N ALA A 159 4.91 7.18 -0.56
CA ALA A 159 5.20 8.07 -1.68
C ALA A 159 4.06 8.07 -2.72
N LEU A 160 3.48 6.90 -3.03
CA LEU A 160 2.32 6.76 -3.91
C LEU A 160 1.14 7.56 -3.40
N ARG A 161 0.86 7.51 -2.10
CA ARG A 161 -0.25 8.23 -1.47
C ARG A 161 -0.17 9.75 -1.70
N LYS A 162 1.03 10.30 -1.90
CA LYS A 162 1.25 11.74 -2.20
C LYS A 162 1.01 12.09 -3.67
N ARG A 163 0.92 11.10 -4.57
CA ARG A 163 0.89 11.27 -6.03
C ARG A 163 -0.40 10.74 -6.68
N LEU A 164 -1.03 9.74 -6.06
CA LEU A 164 -2.34 9.24 -6.47
C LEU A 164 -3.38 10.35 -6.25
N ARG A 165 -4.18 10.65 -7.28
CA ARG A 165 -5.24 11.66 -7.17
C ARG A 165 -6.21 11.34 -6.04
N PRO A 166 -6.85 12.34 -5.40
CA PRO A 166 -8.00 12.10 -4.54
C PRO A 166 -9.05 11.25 -5.27
N ASP A 167 -9.61 10.27 -4.56
CA ASP A 167 -10.55 9.27 -5.09
C ASP A 167 -9.97 8.35 -6.18
N GLY A 168 -8.69 8.45 -6.50
CA GLY A 168 -7.98 7.54 -7.40
C GLY A 168 -7.86 6.14 -6.82
N PHE A 169 -7.85 5.14 -7.71
CA PHE A 169 -7.80 3.74 -7.32
C PHE A 169 -6.39 3.18 -7.41
N GLY A 170 -6.16 2.13 -6.64
CA GLY A 170 -4.98 1.29 -6.72
C GLY A 170 -5.33 -0.18 -6.66
N VAL A 171 -4.56 -1.00 -7.36
CA VAL A 171 -4.66 -2.46 -7.33
C VAL A 171 -3.24 -3.02 -7.21
N ALA A 172 -2.99 -3.75 -6.12
CA ALA A 172 -1.71 -4.42 -5.88
C ALA A 172 -1.90 -5.93 -5.96
N MET A 173 -1.25 -6.56 -6.93
CA MET A 173 -1.17 -8.00 -7.06
C MET A 173 -0.11 -8.54 -6.09
N VAL A 174 -0.46 -9.56 -5.32
CA VAL A 174 0.41 -10.14 -4.30
C VAL A 174 0.03 -11.58 -3.94
N GLU A 175 1.01 -12.41 -3.61
CA GLU A 175 0.83 -13.75 -3.07
C GLU A 175 1.36 -13.89 -1.64
N ASN A 176 0.89 -14.90 -0.91
CA ASN A 176 1.63 -15.43 0.24
C ASN A 176 2.77 -16.31 -0.27
N VAL A 177 3.99 -16.09 0.25
CA VAL A 177 5.20 -16.75 -0.26
C VAL A 177 5.67 -17.86 0.69
N VAL A 178 6.50 -18.77 0.16
CA VAL A 178 7.20 -19.76 0.97
C VAL A 178 8.70 -19.60 0.79
N VAL A 179 9.40 -19.28 1.88
CA VAL A 179 10.85 -19.05 1.89
C VAL A 179 11.46 -20.00 2.91
N GLY A 180 12.42 -20.83 2.48
CA GLY A 180 13.06 -21.82 3.35
C GLY A 180 12.08 -22.81 4.01
N GLY A 181 10.97 -23.14 3.34
CA GLY A 181 9.91 -24.02 3.88
C GLY A 181 8.92 -23.33 4.83
N ARG A 182 9.12 -22.04 5.14
CA ARG A 182 8.22 -21.25 5.99
C ARG A 182 7.23 -20.46 5.14
N VAL A 183 5.94 -20.55 5.49
CA VAL A 183 4.90 -19.67 4.93
C VAL A 183 5.07 -18.26 5.49
N ILE A 184 5.10 -17.28 4.61
CA ILE A 184 5.13 -15.86 4.92
C ILE A 184 3.83 -15.24 4.42
N PRO A 185 3.01 -14.63 5.30
CA PRO A 185 1.71 -14.06 4.95
C PRO A 185 1.83 -12.69 4.26
N GLN A 186 2.68 -12.61 3.22
CA GLN A 186 3.02 -11.38 2.51
C GLN A 186 1.81 -10.61 2.00
N ALA A 187 0.79 -11.30 1.45
CA ALA A 187 -0.41 -10.63 0.97
C ALA A 187 -1.18 -9.94 2.10
N TRP A 188 -1.27 -10.58 3.26
CA TRP A 188 -2.01 -10.05 4.41
C TRP A 188 -1.28 -8.89 5.08
N ASP A 189 0.05 -8.99 5.20
CA ASP A 189 0.86 -7.91 5.74
C ASP A 189 0.86 -6.70 4.82
N LEU A 190 0.92 -6.90 3.50
CA LEU A 190 0.75 -5.83 2.53
C LEU A 190 -0.65 -5.19 2.61
N GLY A 191 -1.70 -6.01 2.77
CA GLY A 191 -3.06 -5.53 3.00
C GLY A 191 -3.15 -4.59 4.21
N ARG A 192 -2.45 -4.91 5.31
CA ARG A 192 -2.37 -4.02 6.49
C ARG A 192 -1.65 -2.71 6.19
N ILE A 193 -0.56 -2.75 5.42
CA ILE A 193 0.15 -1.53 5.00
C ILE A 193 -0.78 -0.65 4.15
N LEU A 194 -1.45 -1.24 3.16
CA LEU A 194 -2.41 -0.53 2.32
C LEU A 194 -3.55 0.08 3.15
N ALA A 195 -4.14 -0.68 4.08
CA ALA A 195 -5.20 -0.19 4.98
C ALA A 195 -4.78 0.98 5.87
N SER A 196 -3.48 1.08 6.21
CA SER A 196 -2.94 2.18 7.00
C SER A 196 -2.75 3.49 6.20
N LEU A 197 -2.72 3.40 4.87
CA LEU A 197 -2.41 4.51 3.97
C LEU A 197 -3.60 4.91 3.08
N PHE A 198 -4.46 3.96 2.75
CA PHE A 198 -5.57 4.06 1.81
C PHE A 198 -6.82 3.39 2.39
N THR A 199 -7.98 3.67 1.78
CA THR A 199 -9.19 2.89 2.08
C THR A 199 -9.16 1.61 1.25
N LEU A 200 -9.01 0.46 1.91
CA LEU A 200 -9.25 -0.82 1.26
C LEU A 200 -10.72 -0.90 0.81
N ARG A 201 -10.95 -1.40 -0.39
CA ARG A 201 -12.30 -1.54 -0.97
C ARG A 201 -12.74 -2.99 -0.98
N GLU A 202 -11.97 -3.83 -1.65
CA GLU A 202 -12.25 -5.25 -1.86
C GLU A 202 -10.95 -5.96 -2.26
N GLU A 203 -11.00 -7.27 -2.33
CA GLU A 203 -10.02 -8.07 -3.06
C GLU A 203 -10.66 -8.80 -4.23
N ARG A 204 -9.81 -9.28 -5.14
CA ARG A 204 -10.17 -10.33 -6.11
C ARG A 204 -9.13 -11.43 -6.02
N VAL A 205 -9.58 -12.68 -5.94
CA VAL A 205 -8.71 -13.85 -5.95
C VAL A 205 -8.55 -14.34 -7.38
N LEU A 206 -7.36 -14.17 -7.93
CA LEU A 206 -7.01 -14.61 -9.26
C LEU A 206 -6.55 -16.07 -9.18
N CYS A 207 -7.34 -17.00 -9.69
CA CYS A 207 -7.08 -18.43 -9.64
C CYS A 207 -6.43 -18.91 -10.94
N TYR A 208 -5.18 -19.35 -10.88
CA TYR A 208 -4.47 -19.91 -12.01
C TYR A 208 -4.78 -21.39 -12.19
N GLN A 209 -5.00 -21.82 -13.43
CA GLN A 209 -5.08 -23.25 -13.74
C GLN A 209 -3.67 -23.87 -13.70
N ARG A 210 -3.35 -24.55 -12.60
CA ARG A 210 -2.13 -25.38 -12.49
C ARG A 210 -2.51 -26.80 -12.04
N PRO A 211 -1.75 -27.83 -12.46
CA PRO A 211 -1.97 -29.20 -11.99
C PRO A 211 -1.92 -29.29 -10.46
N GLY A 212 -2.84 -30.07 -9.90
CA GLY A 212 -2.88 -30.43 -8.48
C GLY A 212 -2.40 -31.85 -8.24
N ALA A 213 -2.03 -32.15 -7.00
CA ALA A 213 -1.71 -33.50 -6.54
C ALA A 213 -2.47 -33.79 -5.24
N ALA A 214 -2.76 -35.06 -4.99
CA ALA A 214 -3.34 -35.49 -3.72
C ALA A 214 -2.35 -35.25 -2.58
N LEU A 215 -2.85 -34.74 -1.45
CA LEU A 215 -2.06 -34.56 -0.24
C LEU A 215 -2.17 -35.80 0.65
N THR A 216 -1.08 -36.13 1.34
CA THR A 216 -1.12 -37.09 2.43
C THR A 216 -1.94 -36.53 3.60
N HIS A 217 -2.41 -37.39 4.50
CA HIS A 217 -3.09 -36.95 5.72
C HIS A 217 -2.26 -35.89 6.46
N ALA A 218 -2.91 -34.79 6.87
CA ALA A 218 -2.31 -33.60 7.49
C ALA A 218 -1.28 -32.83 6.62
N GLY A 219 -1.13 -33.14 5.33
CA GLY A 219 -0.34 -32.34 4.40
C GLY A 219 -1.00 -30.99 4.13
N THR A 220 -0.25 -29.90 4.28
CA THR A 220 -0.73 -28.51 4.11
C THR A 220 -0.16 -27.81 2.87
N GLN A 221 0.68 -28.50 2.10
CA GLN A 221 1.31 -27.95 0.92
C GLN A 221 0.25 -27.67 -0.16
N SER A 222 0.35 -26.54 -0.83
CA SER A 222 -0.47 -26.22 -2.01
C SER A 222 0.43 -25.84 -3.18
N ASN A 223 -0.12 -25.92 -4.39
CA ASN A 223 0.55 -25.45 -5.60
C ASN A 223 0.52 -23.91 -5.74
N ARG A 224 -0.04 -23.20 -4.75
CA ARG A 224 -0.17 -21.73 -4.68
C ARG A 224 -0.59 -21.14 -6.03
N SER A 225 -1.67 -21.69 -6.58
CA SER A 225 -2.17 -21.29 -7.90
C SER A 225 -3.15 -20.13 -7.77
N HIS A 226 -2.87 -19.19 -6.89
CA HIS A 226 -3.71 -18.02 -6.74
C HIS A 226 -2.89 -16.81 -6.33
N GLU A 227 -3.40 -15.64 -6.69
CA GLU A 227 -2.87 -14.33 -6.32
C GLU A 227 -4.02 -13.43 -5.87
N TYR A 228 -3.73 -12.50 -4.96
CA TYR A 228 -4.68 -11.50 -4.51
C TYR A 228 -4.48 -10.22 -5.30
N ALA A 229 -5.54 -9.69 -5.89
CA ALA A 229 -5.61 -8.31 -6.35
C ALA A 229 -6.25 -7.46 -5.24
N LEU A 230 -5.43 -6.79 -4.43
CA LEU A 230 -5.90 -5.94 -3.35
C LEU A 230 -6.32 -4.57 -3.91
N ILE A 231 -7.60 -4.24 -3.82
CA ILE A 231 -8.17 -3.00 -4.36
C ILE A 231 -8.25 -1.96 -3.24
N PHE A 232 -7.64 -0.81 -3.47
CA PHE A 232 -7.61 0.31 -2.55
C PHE A 232 -7.92 1.63 -3.24
N GLN A 233 -8.32 2.63 -2.47
CA GLN A 233 -8.68 3.95 -2.99
C GLN A 233 -8.07 5.06 -2.12
N HIS A 234 -7.60 6.13 -2.74
CA HIS A 234 -7.12 7.33 -2.06
C HIS A 234 -8.31 8.22 -1.65
N CYS A 235 -9.13 7.71 -0.73
CA CYS A 235 -10.21 8.47 -0.14
C CYS A 235 -9.67 9.40 0.95
N ARG A 236 -10.27 10.58 1.06
CA ARG A 236 -10.13 11.39 2.29
C ARG A 236 -10.89 10.69 3.43
N PRO A 237 -10.24 10.37 4.55
CA PRO A 237 -10.95 9.87 5.73
C PRO A 237 -11.99 10.91 6.19
N ARG A 238 -13.13 10.44 6.70
CA ARG A 238 -14.12 11.30 7.37
C ARG A 238 -14.15 10.93 8.84
N LEU A 239 -14.05 11.93 9.69
CA LEU A 239 -14.22 11.75 11.13
C LEU A 239 -15.72 11.65 11.46
N ASP A 240 -16.10 10.62 12.21
CA ASP A 240 -17.41 10.61 12.87
C ASP A 240 -17.41 11.62 14.02
N LEU A 241 -18.12 12.74 13.81
CA LEU A 241 -18.15 13.87 14.73
C LEU A 241 -18.80 13.50 16.07
N GLN A 242 -19.79 12.60 16.07
CA GLN A 242 -20.47 12.18 17.28
C GLN A 242 -19.55 11.32 18.14
N GLN A 243 -18.87 10.34 17.54
CA GLN A 243 -17.90 9.50 18.25
C GLN A 243 -16.69 10.31 18.73
N ALA A 244 -16.22 11.29 17.94
CA ALA A 244 -15.16 12.20 18.36
C ALA A 244 -15.56 13.02 19.60
N ALA A 245 -16.78 13.56 19.61
CA ALA A 245 -17.31 14.30 20.77
C ALA A 245 -17.44 13.41 22.02
N GLN A 246 -17.94 12.17 21.87
CA GLN A 246 -18.06 11.19 22.96
C GLN A 246 -16.68 10.80 23.52
N LEU A 247 -15.69 10.58 22.64
CA LEU A 247 -14.31 10.30 23.06
C LEU A 247 -13.74 11.46 23.87
N LEU A 248 -13.90 12.71 23.40
CA LEU A 248 -13.43 13.89 24.14
C LEU A 248 -14.10 14.04 25.51
N GLN A 249 -15.39 13.73 25.63
CA GLN A 249 -16.08 13.71 26.92
C GLN A 249 -15.48 12.66 27.85
N ALA A 250 -15.20 11.46 27.34
CA ALA A 250 -14.57 10.39 28.11
C ALA A 250 -13.14 10.75 28.54
N VAL A 251 -12.34 11.37 27.66
CA VAL A 251 -10.98 11.84 27.98
C VAL A 251 -11.01 12.92 29.06
N ARG A 252 -11.97 13.87 28.99
CA ARG A 252 -12.18 14.88 30.05
C ARG A 252 -12.55 14.23 31.39
N ALA A 253 -13.40 13.20 31.38
CA ALA A 253 -13.77 12.46 32.58
C ALA A 253 -12.60 11.71 33.24
N GLN A 254 -11.56 11.37 32.47
CA GLN A 254 -10.30 10.81 33.00
C GLN A 254 -9.37 11.88 33.62
N GLY A 255 -9.71 13.17 33.54
CA GLY A 255 -8.85 14.26 34.02
C GLY A 255 -7.55 14.40 33.22
N LEU A 256 -7.54 13.97 31.95
CA LEU A 256 -6.38 14.08 31.07
C LEU A 256 -6.28 15.51 30.48
N PRO A 257 -5.13 16.20 30.63
CA PRO A 257 -4.95 17.57 30.14
C PRO A 257 -4.64 17.57 28.64
N VAL A 258 -5.64 17.28 27.81
CA VAL A 258 -5.51 17.32 26.34
C VAL A 258 -6.05 18.62 25.76
N VAL A 259 -5.39 19.10 24.71
CA VAL A 259 -5.86 20.22 23.89
C VAL A 259 -6.22 19.71 22.51
N VAL A 260 -7.42 20.05 22.03
CA VAL A 260 -7.84 19.71 20.66
C VAL A 260 -7.14 20.65 19.68
N HIS A 261 -6.59 20.11 18.61
CA HIS A 261 -5.87 20.86 17.58
C HIS A 261 -6.40 20.51 16.18
N GLY A 262 -5.88 21.20 15.15
CA GLY A 262 -6.07 20.81 13.76
C GLY A 262 -7.46 21.08 13.20
N SER A 263 -7.89 20.22 12.27
CA SER A 263 -9.11 20.43 11.50
C SER A 263 -10.37 20.36 12.37
N TYR A 264 -10.40 19.45 13.35
CA TYR A 264 -11.53 19.32 14.27
C TYR A 264 -11.67 20.53 15.21
N ALA A 265 -10.56 21.07 15.73
CA ALA A 265 -10.59 22.30 16.53
C ALA A 265 -11.19 23.49 15.76
N ARG A 266 -10.72 23.72 14.52
CA ARG A 266 -11.24 24.77 13.64
C ARG A 266 -12.72 24.57 13.31
N TRP A 267 -13.14 23.33 13.10
CA TRP A 267 -14.54 23.00 12.84
C TRP A 267 -15.43 23.29 14.06
N LEU A 268 -14.94 23.07 15.28
CA LEU A 268 -15.65 23.45 16.51
C LEU A 268 -15.82 24.97 16.66
N GLU A 269 -14.87 25.77 16.16
CA GLU A 269 -14.98 27.23 16.12
C GLU A 269 -16.03 27.69 15.10
N SER A 270 -15.96 27.15 13.88
CA SER A 270 -16.98 27.35 12.86
C SER A 270 -16.88 26.26 11.77
N PRO A 271 -17.98 25.55 11.44
CA PRO A 271 -18.00 24.56 10.36
C PRO A 271 -17.54 25.09 9.00
N ASP A 272 -17.76 26.39 8.73
CA ASP A 272 -17.37 27.03 7.47
C ASP A 272 -15.83 27.12 7.30
N LEU A 273 -15.07 27.05 8.40
CA LEU A 273 -13.61 27.04 8.36
C LEU A 273 -13.04 25.71 7.83
N VAL A 274 -13.87 24.65 7.80
CA VAL A 274 -13.51 23.30 7.32
C VAL A 274 -14.64 22.73 6.46
N PRO A 275 -14.83 23.23 5.22
CA PRO A 275 -15.98 22.86 4.37
C PRO A 275 -16.06 21.36 4.02
N GLN A 276 -14.92 20.66 4.02
CA GLN A 276 -14.83 19.23 3.72
C GLN A 276 -15.00 18.32 4.95
N ALA A 277 -15.38 18.91 6.10
CA ALA A 277 -15.38 18.30 7.43
C ALA A 277 -13.99 17.81 7.90
N PRO A 278 -13.79 17.67 9.22
CA PRO A 278 -12.58 17.08 9.79
C PRO A 278 -12.33 15.64 9.31
N ALA A 279 -11.06 15.29 9.10
CA ALA A 279 -10.67 13.94 8.70
C ALA A 279 -10.27 13.07 9.89
N ASP A 280 -9.85 13.71 10.98
CA ASP A 280 -9.18 13.14 12.15
C ASP A 280 -9.42 14.02 13.39
N LEU A 281 -9.15 13.45 14.56
CA LEU A 281 -9.09 14.15 15.83
C LEU A 281 -7.63 14.30 16.26
N ASP A 282 -7.07 15.50 16.18
CA ASP A 282 -5.73 15.79 16.69
C ASP A 282 -5.79 16.25 18.15
N LEU A 283 -5.03 15.62 19.03
CA LEU A 283 -4.87 16.05 20.42
C LEU A 283 -3.41 16.31 20.76
N ILE A 284 -3.17 17.41 21.46
CA ILE A 284 -1.89 17.75 22.08
C ILE A 284 -1.95 17.32 23.55
N LEU A 285 -0.97 16.52 23.97
CA LEU A 285 -0.78 16.10 25.36
C LEU A 285 0.58 16.61 25.87
N GLN A 286 0.64 17.11 27.10
CA GLN A 286 1.89 17.53 27.72
C GLN A 286 2.94 16.40 27.76
N GLY A 287 4.21 16.77 27.63
CA GLY A 287 5.33 15.84 27.52
C GLY A 287 5.78 15.20 28.84
N GLU A 288 4.85 14.64 29.60
CA GLU A 288 5.13 13.91 30.84
C GLU A 288 4.90 12.41 30.64
N GLN A 289 5.95 11.59 30.79
CA GLN A 289 5.84 10.13 30.59
C GLN A 289 4.66 9.48 31.35
N PRO A 290 4.38 9.81 32.63
CA PRO A 290 3.22 9.24 33.33
C PRO A 290 1.86 9.56 32.70
N LEU A 291 1.71 10.74 32.07
CA LEU A 291 0.49 11.10 31.34
C LEU A 291 0.33 10.25 30.08
N TRP A 292 1.41 10.05 29.34
CA TRP A 292 1.44 9.21 28.14
C TRP A 292 1.17 7.74 28.47
N ASP A 293 1.77 7.21 29.53
CA ASP A 293 1.54 5.84 30.00
C ASP A 293 0.05 5.62 30.32
N ARG A 294 -0.53 6.55 31.11
CA ARG A 294 -1.94 6.52 31.48
C ARG A 294 -2.85 6.63 30.26
N PHE A 295 -2.59 7.58 29.37
CA PHE A 295 -3.47 7.82 28.23
C PHE A 295 -3.40 6.71 27.20
N THR A 296 -2.19 6.26 26.84
CA THR A 296 -2.02 5.16 25.88
C THR A 296 -2.55 3.85 26.44
N GLY A 297 -2.36 3.58 27.73
CA GLY A 297 -2.97 2.44 28.42
C GLY A 297 -4.49 2.49 28.40
N TRP A 298 -5.07 3.66 28.68
CA TRP A 298 -6.52 3.86 28.61
C TRP A 298 -7.06 3.67 27.19
N LEU A 299 -6.44 4.28 26.18
CA LEU A 299 -6.83 4.12 24.77
C LEU A 299 -6.83 2.64 24.35
N GLN A 300 -5.76 1.91 24.69
CA GLN A 300 -5.66 0.49 24.39
C GLN A 300 -6.75 -0.33 25.10
N ALA A 301 -7.09 0.01 26.35
CA ALA A 301 -8.21 -0.61 27.08
C ALA A 301 -9.59 -0.28 26.47
N GLN A 302 -9.71 0.87 25.78
CA GLN A 302 -10.90 1.25 25.00
C GLN A 302 -10.93 0.64 23.58
N GLY A 303 -10.01 -0.28 23.28
CA GLY A 303 -9.96 -1.00 22.01
C GLY A 303 -9.26 -0.27 20.87
N PHE A 304 -8.49 0.79 21.16
CA PHE A 304 -7.67 1.43 20.15
C PHE A 304 -6.40 0.62 19.88
N ALA A 305 -6.10 0.40 18.61
CA ALA A 305 -4.77 0.00 18.15
C ALA A 305 -3.87 1.22 18.09
N LEU A 306 -2.64 1.09 18.58
CA LEU A 306 -1.65 2.16 18.59
C LEU A 306 -0.58 1.92 17.53
N SER A 307 -0.15 2.99 16.85
CA SER A 307 0.96 2.89 15.88
C SER A 307 1.81 4.16 15.78
N LEU A 308 3.09 3.97 15.50
CA LEU A 308 4.04 5.02 15.12
C LEU A 308 4.38 4.83 13.65
N TRP A 309 4.07 5.81 12.79
CA TRP A 309 4.30 5.72 11.34
C TRP A 309 3.70 4.45 10.69
N GLY A 310 2.58 3.96 11.23
CA GLY A 310 1.88 2.76 10.76
C GLY A 310 2.52 1.44 11.23
N GLU A 311 3.55 1.49 12.07
CA GLU A 311 4.07 0.32 12.79
C GLU A 311 3.30 0.14 14.10
N PRO A 312 2.69 -1.04 14.35
CA PRO A 312 1.96 -1.29 15.58
C PRO A 312 2.86 -1.20 16.82
N CYS A 313 2.39 -0.52 17.86
CA CYS A 313 3.04 -0.48 19.17
C CYS A 313 2.04 -0.82 20.29
N ARG A 314 2.56 -1.09 21.50
CA ARG A 314 1.74 -1.36 22.68
C ARG A 314 1.97 -0.29 23.74
N ALA A 315 0.94 0.01 24.51
CA ALA A 315 1.08 0.83 25.70
C ALA A 315 1.89 0.09 26.80
N PRO A 316 2.68 0.80 27.63
CA PRO A 316 2.95 2.24 27.55
C PRO A 316 3.87 2.60 26.38
N VAL A 317 3.60 3.75 25.73
CA VAL A 317 4.44 4.25 24.64
C VAL A 317 5.46 5.25 25.18
N ALA A 318 6.74 4.98 24.94
CA ALA A 318 7.83 5.87 25.37
C ALA A 318 7.75 7.22 24.66
N LEU A 319 7.83 8.32 25.43
CA LEU A 319 7.76 9.68 24.91
C LEU A 319 8.88 9.97 23.90
N ALA A 320 10.07 9.42 24.13
CA ALA A 320 11.20 9.52 23.21
C ALA A 320 10.88 8.96 21.82
N ALA A 321 10.10 7.87 21.75
CA ALA A 321 9.67 7.30 20.49
C ALA A 321 8.68 8.24 19.79
N VAL A 322 7.73 8.82 20.52
CA VAL A 322 6.78 9.79 19.94
C VAL A 322 7.50 11.04 19.42
N ARG A 323 8.48 11.57 20.16
CA ARG A 323 9.30 12.71 19.69
C ARG A 323 10.00 12.41 18.37
N ALA A 324 10.61 11.24 18.25
CA ALA A 324 11.31 10.82 17.04
C ALA A 324 10.36 10.68 15.82
N HIS A 325 9.07 10.43 16.05
CA HIS A 325 8.08 10.16 15.01
C HIS A 325 7.03 11.28 14.85
N HIS A 326 7.14 12.36 15.64
CA HIS A 326 6.26 13.53 15.73
C HIS A 326 4.84 13.29 16.26
N TYR A 327 4.26 12.10 16.06
CA TYR A 327 2.93 11.77 16.55
C TYR A 327 2.79 10.27 16.85
N LEU A 328 1.86 9.96 17.74
CA LEU A 328 1.35 8.61 17.99
C LEU A 328 -0.08 8.53 17.45
N ARG A 329 -0.36 7.55 16.59
CA ARG A 329 -1.70 7.29 16.07
C ARG A 329 -2.42 6.27 16.93
N ALA A 330 -3.67 6.54 17.26
CA ALA A 330 -4.61 5.62 17.86
C ALA A 330 -5.82 5.46 16.94
N GLU A 331 -6.17 4.21 16.61
CA GLU A 331 -7.29 3.90 15.73
C GLU A 331 -8.20 2.84 16.32
N ARG A 332 -9.50 3.06 16.18
CA ARG A 332 -10.51 2.07 16.54
C ARG A 332 -11.54 1.95 15.43
N ILE A 333 -11.93 0.73 15.11
CA ILE A 333 -13.05 0.44 14.21
C ILE A 333 -14.16 -0.15 15.07
N GLY A 334 -15.32 0.51 15.08
CA GLY A 334 -16.52 0.03 15.77
C GLY A 334 -17.13 -1.19 15.09
N ALA A 335 -18.06 -1.87 15.77
CA ALA A 335 -18.81 -2.98 15.19
C ALA A 335 -19.71 -2.54 14.01
N ASP A 336 -20.00 -1.24 13.91
CA ASP A 336 -20.67 -0.57 12.79
C ASP A 336 -19.73 -0.30 11.59
N GLY A 337 -18.44 -0.64 11.71
CA GLY A 337 -17.42 -0.38 10.70
C GLY A 337 -16.90 1.05 10.68
N ILE A 338 -17.39 1.93 11.58
CA ILE A 338 -16.95 3.32 11.63
C ILE A 338 -15.55 3.39 12.25
N ARG A 339 -14.64 4.03 11.53
CA ARG A 339 -13.26 4.27 11.97
C ARG A 339 -13.18 5.60 12.71
N LEU A 340 -12.64 5.56 13.93
CA LEU A 340 -12.24 6.72 14.70
C LEU A 340 -10.71 6.77 14.77
N GLN A 341 -10.13 7.79 14.15
CA GLN A 341 -8.69 8.06 14.20
C GLN A 341 -8.41 9.25 15.11
N LEU A 342 -7.43 9.05 15.98
CA LEU A 342 -6.89 10.03 16.91
C LEU A 342 -5.37 10.12 16.67
N ASP A 343 -4.84 11.32 16.46
CA ASP A 343 -3.40 11.56 16.40
C ASP A 343 -2.96 12.38 17.64
N LEU A 344 -2.04 11.80 18.42
CA LEU A 344 -1.50 12.37 19.65
C LEU A 344 -0.14 13.01 19.38
N GLN A 345 0.01 14.28 19.75
CA GLN A 345 1.22 15.06 19.51
C GLN A 345 1.70 15.72 20.80
N LEU A 346 2.98 16.08 20.80
CA LEU A 346 3.59 16.93 21.81
C LEU A 346 3.41 18.42 21.45
N PRO A 347 3.45 19.34 22.43
CA PRO A 347 3.45 20.78 22.14
C PRO A 347 4.63 21.17 21.24
N ALA A 348 4.40 22.09 20.29
CA ALA A 348 5.42 22.53 19.32
C ALA A 348 6.64 23.22 19.96
N ASP A 349 6.47 23.82 21.14
CA ASP A 349 7.49 24.59 21.86
C ASP A 349 8.39 23.75 22.79
N GLU A 350 8.30 22.43 22.72
CA GLU A 350 9.05 21.55 23.62
C GLU A 350 10.50 21.35 23.13
N PRO A 351 11.53 21.53 23.97
CA PRO A 351 12.92 21.46 23.52
C PRO A 351 13.25 20.09 22.92
N PRO A 352 14.05 20.02 21.83
CA PRO A 352 14.59 18.75 21.36
C PRO A 352 15.45 18.12 22.48
N LEU A 353 15.51 16.79 22.53
CA LEU A 353 16.40 16.09 23.45
C LEU A 353 17.87 16.48 23.16
N PRO A 354 18.73 16.57 24.19
CA PRO A 354 20.16 16.82 24.01
C PRO A 354 20.87 15.74 23.19
#